data_AF-A0A2D0L766-F1
#
_entry.id   AF-A0A2D0L766-F1
#
_cell.length_a   1.000
_cell.length_b   1.000
_cell.length_c   1.000
_cell.angle_alpha   90.00
_cell.angle_beta   90.00
_cell.angle_gamma   90.00
#
_symmetry.space_group_name_H-M   'P 1'
#
loop_
_entity.id
_entity.type
_entity.pdbx_description
1 polymer ?
#
loop_
_entity_poly.entity_id
_entity_poly.type
_entity_poly.pdbx_seq_one_letter_code
_entity_poly.pdbx_strand_id
1 'polypeptide(L)' 'MQKIRWGIIGCGNVTEVKSGPAFYKLENSELIAVMRRNSDLAKYFAI' A
#
# COMPACT_ATOMS: atom_id res chain seq x y z
N MET A 1 -12.78 15.92 6.72
CA MET A 1 -13.28 14.58 6.36
C MET A 1 -12.37 13.54 6.97
N GLN A 2 -12.87 12.36 7.39
CA GLN A 2 -12.00 11.31 7.94
C GLN A 2 -11.32 10.52 6.83
N LYS A 3 -10.04 10.15 7.04
CA LYS A 3 -9.27 9.31 6.11
C LYS A 3 -9.71 7.85 6.20
N ILE A 4 -9.83 7.18 5.06
CA ILE A 4 -10.01 5.72 4.98
C ILE A 4 -8.63 5.07 5.09
N ARG A 5 -8.50 4.09 5.99
CA ARG A 5 -7.24 3.38 6.26
C ARG A 5 -7.23 2.01 5.61
N TRP A 6 -6.17 1.71 4.87
CA TRP A 6 -6.03 0.50 4.07
C TRP A 6 -4.89 -0.40 4.53
N GLY A 7 -5.06 -1.69 4.28
CA GLY A 7 -4.00 -2.70 4.36
C GLY A 7 -3.95 -3.52 3.06
N ILE A 8 -2.74 -3.80 2.56
CA ILE A 8 -2.56 -4.60 1.34
C ILE A 8 -1.93 -5.95 1.70
N ILE A 9 -2.56 -7.05 1.27
CA ILE A 9 -1.97 -8.40 1.32
C ILE A 9 -1.52 -8.78 -0.09
N GLY A 10 -0.21 -8.92 -0.29
CA GLY A 10 0.38 -9.17 -1.62
C GLY A 10 0.79 -7.88 -2.33
N CYS A 11 1.73 -7.12 -1.74
CA CYS A 11 2.30 -5.92 -2.36
C CYS A 11 3.44 -6.26 -3.35
N GLY A 12 3.08 -6.78 -4.53
CA GLY A 12 4.04 -7.08 -5.62
C GLY A 12 4.02 -6.06 -6.77
N ASN A 13 4.75 -6.35 -7.85
CA ASN A 13 4.98 -5.43 -8.97
C ASN A 13 3.69 -4.86 -9.60
N VAL A 14 2.64 -5.68 -9.74
CA VAL A 14 1.35 -5.19 -10.27
C VAL A 14 0.71 -4.19 -9.30
N THR A 15 0.78 -4.47 -8.00
CA THR A 15 0.27 -3.59 -6.95
C THR A 15 1.05 -2.28 -6.92
N GLU A 16 2.36 -2.28 -7.17
CA GLU A 16 3.19 -1.06 -7.18
C GLU A 16 2.75 -0.06 -8.24
N VAL A 17 2.32 -0.55 -9.39
CA VAL A 17 2.01 0.28 -10.56
C VAL A 17 0.52 0.57 -10.70
N LYS A 18 -0.35 -0.42 -10.40
CA LYS A 18 -1.78 -0.35 -10.72
C LYS A 18 -2.64 0.12 -9.54
N SER A 19 -2.84 -0.74 -8.54
CA SER A 19 -3.81 -0.51 -7.46
C SER A 19 -3.20 0.15 -6.22
N GLY A 20 -1.94 -0.15 -5.90
CA GLY A 20 -1.22 0.36 -4.74
C GLY A 20 -1.26 1.88 -4.62
N PRO A 21 -0.92 2.66 -5.66
CA PRO A 21 -0.90 4.12 -5.61
C PRO A 21 -2.21 4.75 -5.14
N ALA A 22 -3.36 4.17 -5.48
CA ALA A 22 -4.66 4.72 -5.09
C ALA A 22 -4.86 4.73 -3.56
N PHE A 23 -4.23 3.81 -2.83
CA PHE A 23 -4.38 3.71 -1.38
C PHE A 23 -3.60 4.76 -0.58
N TYR A 24 -2.63 5.44 -1.20
CA TYR A 24 -1.79 6.46 -0.54
C TYR A 24 -1.64 7.79 -1.30
N LYS A 25 -2.04 7.87 -2.57
CA LYS A 25 -2.00 9.13 -3.36
C LYS A 25 -3.34 9.87 -3.43
N LEU A 26 -4.46 9.18 -3.23
CA LEU A 26 -5.78 9.82 -3.30
C LEU A 26 -6.09 10.59 -2.02
N GLU A 27 -6.83 11.68 -2.15
CA GLU A 27 -7.33 12.42 -1.00
C GLU A 27 -8.21 11.55 -0.10
N ASN A 28 -8.14 11.79 1.21
CA ASN A 28 -8.86 11.03 2.22
C ASN A 28 -8.57 9.51 2.21
N SER A 29 -7.43 9.09 1.65
CA SER A 29 -6.99 7.69 1.60
C SER A 29 -5.60 7.55 2.23
N GLU A 30 -5.38 6.51 3.04
CA GLU A 30 -4.12 6.28 3.75
C GLU A 30 -3.80 4.79 3.84
N LEU A 31 -2.63 4.39 3.33
CA LEU A 31 -2.12 3.03 3.45
C LEU A 31 -1.31 2.90 4.75
N ILE A 32 -1.79 2.07 5.69
CA ILE A 32 -1.18 1.93 7.02
C ILE A 32 -0.45 0.60 7.23
N ALA A 33 -0.67 -0.38 6.35
CA ALA A 33 -0.09 -1.70 6.48
C ALA A 33 0.10 -2.38 5.13
N VAL A 34 1.18 -3.15 5.00
CA VAL A 34 1.44 -4.01 3.84
C VAL A 34 1.97 -5.35 4.27
N MET A 35 1.67 -6.37 3.48
CA MET A 35 2.21 -7.71 3.64
C MET A 35 2.80 -8.21 2.32
N ARG A 36 4.01 -8.78 2.41
CA ARG A 36 4.63 -9.60 1.38
C ARG A 36 5.39 -10.74 2.05
N ARG A 37 5.52 -11.87 1.35
CA ARG A 37 6.28 -13.04 1.82
C ARG A 37 7.74 -12.68 2.13
N ASN A 38 8.35 -11.83 1.30
CA ASN A 38 9.68 -11.32 1.53
C ASN A 38 9.59 -9.95 2.20
N SER A 39 10.10 -9.85 3.43
CA SER A 39 10.07 -8.64 4.25
C SER A 39 10.87 -7.49 3.67
N ASP A 40 12.00 -7.75 3.00
CA ASP A 40 12.81 -6.70 2.38
C ASP A 40 12.09 -6.05 1.22
N LEU A 41 11.36 -6.85 0.45
CA LEU A 41 10.51 -6.36 -0.62
C LEU A 41 9.22 -5.70 -0.11
N ALA A 42 8.76 -6.01 1.10
CA ALA A 42 7.63 -5.31 1.74
C ALA A 42 7.99 -3.87 2.11
N LYS A 43 9.24 -3.63 2.54
CA LYS A 43 9.75 -2.30 2.91
C LYS A 43 9.64 -1.29 1.77
N TYR A 44 9.65 -1.73 0.52
CA TYR A 44 9.48 -0.84 -0.64
C TYR A 44 8.13 -0.12 -0.66
N PHE A 45 7.11 -0.66 0.03
CA PHE A 45 5.82 0.00 0.23
C PHE A 45 5.68 0.72 1.56
N ALA A 46 6.58 0.46 2.51
CA ALA A 46 6.60 1.09 3.83
C ALA A 46 7.61 2.24 3.80
N ILE A 47 7.17 3.37 3.23
CA ILE A 47 7.92 4.64 3.18
C ILE A 47 7.61 5.45 4.44
#